data_AF-A0A2V7K9R0-F1
#
_entry.id   AF-A0A2V7K9R0-F1
#
_cell.length_a   1.000
_cell.length_b   1.000
_cell.length_c   1.000
_cell.angle_alpha   90.00
_cell.angle_beta   90.00
_cell.angle_gamma   90.00
#
_symmetry.space_group_name_H-M   'P 1'
#
loop_
_entity.id
_entity.type
_entity.pdbx_description
1 polymer ?
#
loop_
_entity_poly.entity_id
_entity_poly.type
_entity_poly.pdbx_seq_one_letter_code
_entity_poly.pdbx_strand_id
1 'polypeptide(L)'
;MLWAALAGSLTTPGAAPPAQATDTIDPARRIIAAAIGRKHERRSTHHDYQYRADVKLVLQDLDQSLDSAASIAATTETQSAAYWQAPDRYQETILARRRMGSVGAGGNLVAVREIVNFNRERIELGRYSLVSPLADDALDSYRYRIVYTFFRDDVPRRTYRLAVE
;
A
#
# COMPACT_ATOMS: atom_id res chain seq x y z
N MET A 1 -72.64 -29.01 9.99
CA MET A 1 -71.92 -29.00 8.70
C MET A 1 -71.22 -27.65 8.59
N LEU A 2 -69.98 -27.46 8.20
CA LEU A 2 -68.81 -28.28 7.85
C LEU A 2 -67.65 -27.25 7.79
N TRP A 3 -66.43 -27.65 8.11
CA TRP A 3 -65.22 -26.82 7.90
C TRP A 3 -64.98 -26.53 6.40
N ALA A 4 -64.32 -25.40 6.10
CA ALA A 4 -63.43 -25.30 4.94
C ALA A 4 -62.36 -24.21 5.14
N ALA A 5 -61.10 -24.65 5.15
CA ALA A 5 -59.90 -23.84 5.09
C ALA A 5 -59.62 -23.39 3.64
N LEU A 6 -59.03 -22.21 3.46
CA LEU A 6 -58.30 -21.85 2.24
C LEU A 6 -56.84 -21.62 2.60
N ALA A 7 -56.00 -22.53 2.11
CA ALA A 7 -54.56 -22.51 2.23
C ALA A 7 -53.98 -21.34 1.42
N GLY A 8 -53.23 -20.46 2.07
CA GLY A 8 -52.34 -19.51 1.41
C GLY A 8 -51.07 -20.24 0.98
N SER A 9 -50.87 -20.39 -0.32
CA SER A 9 -49.62 -20.91 -0.91
C SER A 9 -48.48 -19.91 -0.68
N LEU A 10 -47.43 -20.36 0.02
CA LEU A 10 -46.15 -19.67 0.15
C LEU A 10 -45.42 -19.71 -1.19
N THR A 11 -45.34 -18.57 -1.87
CA THR A 11 -44.50 -18.41 -3.07
C THR A 11 -43.04 -18.39 -2.63
N THR A 12 -42.29 -19.43 -3.00
CA THR A 12 -40.84 -19.50 -2.86
C THR A 12 -40.21 -18.38 -3.70
N PRO A 13 -39.29 -17.54 -3.19
CA PRO A 13 -38.59 -16.59 -4.03
C PRO A 13 -37.69 -17.37 -4.99
N GLY A 14 -37.97 -17.27 -6.29
CA GLY A 14 -37.20 -17.88 -7.36
C GLY A 14 -35.74 -17.45 -7.28
N ALA A 15 -34.84 -18.42 -7.47
CA ALA A 15 -33.41 -18.21 -7.55
C ALA A 15 -33.09 -17.09 -8.56
N ALA A 16 -32.33 -16.09 -8.11
CA ALA A 16 -31.80 -15.05 -8.97
C ALA A 16 -30.98 -15.69 -10.10
N PRO A 17 -31.14 -15.24 -11.36
CA PRO A 17 -30.35 -15.77 -12.47
C PRO A 17 -28.85 -15.56 -12.19
N PRO A 18 -27.98 -16.49 -12.60
CA PRO A 18 -26.55 -16.33 -12.42
C PRO A 18 -26.11 -15.04 -13.11
N ALA A 19 -25.48 -14.15 -12.34
CA ALA A 19 -24.91 -12.92 -12.86
C ALA A 19 -23.97 -13.29 -14.00
N GLN A 20 -24.30 -12.84 -15.21
CA GLN A 20 -23.46 -13.04 -16.37
C GLN A 20 -22.11 -12.40 -16.10
N ALA A 21 -21.03 -13.16 -16.34
CA ALA A 21 -19.67 -12.67 -16.31
C ALA A 21 -19.49 -11.65 -17.44
N THR A 22 -19.91 -10.41 -17.19
CA THR A 22 -19.42 -9.27 -17.92
C THR A 22 -17.90 -9.35 -17.81
N ASP A 23 -17.20 -9.13 -18.92
CA ASP A 23 -15.75 -9.01 -19.03
C ASP A 23 -15.28 -7.79 -18.22
N THR A 24 -15.48 -7.89 -16.91
CA THR A 24 -15.46 -6.80 -15.96
C THR A 24 -14.02 -6.63 -15.60
N ILE A 25 -13.37 -5.63 -16.16
CA ILE A 25 -12.06 -5.17 -15.69
C ILE A 25 -12.11 -5.17 -14.16
N ASP A 26 -11.29 -6.02 -13.56
CA ASP A 26 -11.20 -6.19 -12.11
C ASP A 26 -11.13 -4.79 -11.47
N PRO A 27 -12.09 -4.44 -10.58
CA PRO A 27 -12.16 -3.12 -10.00
C PRO A 27 -10.87 -2.74 -9.27
N ALA A 28 -10.12 -3.71 -8.72
CA ALA A 28 -8.82 -3.47 -8.10
C ALA A 28 -7.78 -3.05 -9.14
N ARG A 29 -7.68 -3.77 -10.27
CA ARG A 29 -6.78 -3.42 -11.39
C ARG A 29 -7.08 -2.03 -11.93
N ARG A 30 -8.36 -1.65 -12.07
CA ARG A 30 -8.76 -0.32 -12.53
C ARG A 30 -8.33 0.78 -11.56
N ILE A 31 -8.47 0.55 -10.25
CA ILE A 31 -8.03 1.53 -9.22
C ILE A 31 -6.52 1.72 -9.30
N ILE A 32 -5.74 0.64 -9.41
CA ILE A 32 -4.28 0.72 -9.50
C ILE A 32 -3.83 1.38 -10.81
N ALA A 33 -4.44 1.04 -11.95
CA ALA A 33 -4.17 1.72 -13.22
C ALA A 33 -4.42 3.24 -13.13
N ALA A 34 -5.53 3.66 -12.50
CA ALA A 34 -5.82 5.07 -12.27
C ALA A 34 -4.82 5.72 -11.30
N ALA A 35 -4.37 5.00 -10.28
CA ALA A 35 -3.33 5.49 -9.36
C ALA A 35 -1.98 5.70 -10.06
N ILE A 36 -1.58 4.77 -10.94
CA ILE A 36 -0.37 4.89 -11.78
C ILE A 36 -0.50 6.08 -12.73
N GLY A 37 -1.62 6.24 -13.43
CA GLY A 37 -1.86 7.41 -14.28
C GLY A 37 -1.77 8.72 -13.50
N ARG A 38 -2.41 8.79 -12.33
CA ARG A 38 -2.37 9.97 -11.47
C ARG A 38 -0.98 10.27 -10.91
N LYS A 39 -0.15 9.24 -10.67
CA LYS A 39 1.28 9.36 -10.30
C LYS A 39 2.04 10.09 -11.40
N HIS A 40 1.86 9.68 -12.66
CA HIS A 40 2.50 10.31 -13.83
C HIS A 40 2.06 11.75 -14.04
N GLU A 41 0.74 12.01 -13.98
CA GLU A 41 0.21 13.37 -14.07
C GLU A 41 0.85 14.28 -13.01
N ARG A 42 0.82 13.88 -11.74
CA ARG A 42 1.46 14.68 -10.68
C ARG A 42 2.95 14.87 -10.94
N ARG A 43 3.67 13.82 -11.32
CA ARG A 43 5.11 13.93 -11.57
C ARG A 43 5.43 14.89 -12.71
N SER A 44 4.58 14.96 -13.74
CA SER A 44 4.77 15.89 -14.86
C SER A 44 4.60 17.36 -14.49
N THR A 45 3.82 17.67 -13.44
CA THR A 45 3.56 19.05 -13.01
C THR A 45 4.50 19.55 -11.91
N HIS A 46 5.22 18.66 -11.22
CA HIS A 46 6.13 19.03 -10.14
C HIS A 46 7.56 19.12 -10.68
N HIS A 47 8.08 20.34 -10.78
CA HIS A 47 9.46 20.60 -11.19
C HIS A 47 10.45 20.42 -10.04
N ASP A 48 9.99 20.68 -8.82
CA ASP A 48 10.76 20.48 -7.59
C ASP A 48 9.82 20.15 -6.43
N TYR A 49 10.41 19.66 -5.35
CA TYR A 49 9.74 19.57 -4.06
C TYR A 49 10.78 19.62 -2.93
N GLN A 50 10.33 20.07 -1.76
CA GLN A 50 11.09 20.02 -0.51
C GLN A 50 10.25 19.38 0.57
N TYR A 51 10.87 18.56 1.42
CA TYR A 51 10.17 17.94 2.54
C TYR A 51 11.06 17.82 3.78
N ARG A 52 10.42 17.75 4.94
CA ARG A 52 11.02 17.27 6.19
C ARG A 52 10.30 15.99 6.61
N ALA A 53 11.07 15.00 7.04
CA ALA A 53 10.53 13.70 7.40
C ALA A 53 11.22 13.14 8.64
N ASP A 54 10.40 12.55 9.51
CA ASP A 54 10.79 11.75 10.67
C ASP A 54 10.37 10.31 10.41
N VAL A 55 11.33 9.39 10.47
CA VAL A 55 11.14 7.99 10.09
C VAL A 55 11.63 7.08 11.19
N LYS A 56 10.84 6.05 11.49
CA LYS A 56 11.20 4.97 12.40
C LYS A 56 11.08 3.63 11.69
N LEU A 57 12.21 2.93 11.55
CA LEU A 57 12.26 1.53 11.12
C LEU A 57 12.43 0.63 12.34
N VAL A 58 11.57 -0.38 12.44
CA VAL A 58 11.68 -1.47 13.43
C VAL A 58 11.91 -2.77 12.68
N LEU A 59 13.00 -3.46 13.01
CA LEU A 59 13.32 -4.78 12.46
C LEU A 59 12.92 -5.82 13.50
N GLN A 60 12.05 -6.75 13.08
CA GLN A 60 11.56 -7.84 13.91
C GLN A 60 12.15 -9.17 13.48
N ASP A 61 12.62 -9.94 14.46
CA ASP A 61 13.01 -11.34 14.35
C ASP A 61 11.75 -12.21 14.32
N LEU A 62 11.53 -12.87 13.18
CA LEU A 62 10.33 -13.67 12.93
C LEU A 62 10.37 -15.04 13.63
N ASP A 63 11.54 -15.47 14.12
CA ASP A 63 11.67 -16.70 14.92
C ASP A 63 11.19 -16.50 16.37
N GLN A 64 10.98 -15.25 16.77
CA GLN A 64 10.42 -14.87 18.06
C GLN A 64 8.94 -14.47 17.94
N SER A 65 8.23 -14.50 19.08
CA SER A 65 6.87 -13.98 19.13
C SER A 65 6.85 -12.49 18.80
N LEU A 66 6.12 -12.09 17.74
CA LEU A 66 6.00 -10.70 17.29
C LEU A 66 5.40 -9.75 18.34
N ASP A 67 4.64 -10.30 19.29
CA ASP A 67 4.05 -9.54 20.41
C ASP A 67 5.06 -9.32 21.55
N SER A 68 6.24 -9.95 21.50
CA SER A 68 7.30 -9.78 22.50
C SER A 68 8.24 -8.64 22.14
N ALA A 69 8.64 -7.84 23.13
CA ALA A 69 9.72 -6.87 22.98
C ALA A 69 11.05 -7.51 22.56
N ALA A 70 11.25 -8.81 22.87
CA ALA A 70 12.43 -9.55 22.46
C ALA A 70 12.53 -9.77 20.95
N SER A 71 11.40 -9.72 20.22
CA SER A 71 11.39 -9.81 18.75
C SER A 71 12.06 -8.60 18.08
N ILE A 72 12.22 -7.47 18.78
CA ILE A 72 12.81 -6.27 18.20
C ILE A 72 14.33 -6.45 18.11
N ALA A 73 14.81 -6.85 16.93
CA ALA A 73 16.24 -7.01 16.65
C ALA A 73 16.96 -5.66 16.55
N ALA A 74 16.30 -4.65 15.95
CA ALA A 74 16.85 -3.30 15.86
C ALA A 74 15.77 -2.24 15.65
N THR A 75 16.08 -1.01 16.06
CA THR A 75 15.29 0.19 15.77
C THR A 75 16.19 1.31 15.28
N THR A 76 15.81 1.95 14.17
CA THR A 76 16.48 3.13 13.64
C THR A 76 15.48 4.26 13.47
N GLU A 77 15.80 5.42 14.04
CA GLU A 77 15.02 6.65 13.92
C GLU A 77 15.87 7.71 13.20
N THR A 78 15.35 8.30 12.13
CA THR A 78 16.06 9.32 11.33
C THR A 78 15.15 10.51 11.08
N GLN A 79 15.69 11.71 11.33
CA GLN A 79 15.09 12.98 10.93
C GLN A 79 15.88 13.56 9.77
N SER A 80 15.18 14.10 8.77
CA SER A 80 15.83 14.61 7.56
C SER A 80 15.09 15.80 6.96
N ALA A 81 15.83 16.56 6.16
CA ALA A 81 15.29 17.48 5.18
C ALA A 81 15.78 17.05 3.80
N ALA A 82 14.92 17.12 2.79
CA ALA A 82 15.28 16.74 1.43
C ALA A 82 14.72 17.74 0.41
N TYR A 83 15.44 17.84 -0.69
CA TYR A 83 15.11 18.62 -1.86
C TYR A 83 15.24 17.73 -3.09
N TRP A 84 14.28 17.83 -3.99
CA TRP A 84 14.35 17.24 -5.30
C TRP A 84 14.02 18.26 -6.36
N GLN A 85 14.69 18.19 -7.50
CA GLN A 85 14.41 18.95 -8.70
C GLN A 85 14.54 18.03 -9.92
N ALA A 86 13.60 18.17 -10.85
CA ALA A 86 13.63 17.48 -12.13
C ALA A 86 14.90 17.85 -12.93
N PRO A 87 15.45 16.93 -13.73
CA PRO A 87 15.00 15.54 -13.89
C PRO A 87 15.51 14.58 -12.79
N ASP A 88 16.64 14.86 -12.16
CA ASP A 88 17.39 13.88 -11.36
C ASP A 88 18.20 14.47 -10.20
N ARG A 89 17.96 15.72 -9.81
CA ARG A 89 18.71 16.38 -8.74
C ARG A 89 18.03 16.14 -7.39
N TYR A 90 18.47 15.11 -6.68
CA TYR A 90 18.04 14.82 -5.30
C TYR A 90 19.16 15.16 -4.30
N GLN A 91 18.82 15.86 -3.22
CA GLN A 91 19.67 16.06 -2.06
C GLN A 91 18.89 15.78 -0.78
N GLU A 92 19.55 15.14 0.17
CA GLU A 92 19.00 14.89 1.49
C GLU A 92 20.05 15.19 2.55
N THR A 93 19.61 15.87 3.59
CA THR A 93 20.41 16.20 4.77
C THR A 93 19.80 15.46 5.96
N ILE A 94 20.56 14.55 6.56
CA ILE A 94 20.20 13.89 7.80
C ILE A 94 20.43 14.90 8.93
N LEU A 95 19.35 15.29 9.60
CA LEU A 95 19.38 16.26 10.70
C LEU A 95 19.72 15.57 12.02
N ALA A 96 19.16 14.39 12.25
CA ALA A 96 19.40 13.58 13.45
C ALA A 96 19.21 12.10 13.14
N ARG A 97 19.93 11.24 13.86
CA ARG A 97 19.76 9.79 13.80
C ARG A 97 19.99 9.14 15.16
N ARG A 98 19.10 8.22 15.53
CA ARG A 98 19.24 7.31 16.67
C ARG A 98 19.16 5.86 16.20
N ARG A 99 20.05 5.01 16.71
CA ARG A 99 20.07 3.57 16.44
C ARG A 99 20.12 2.81 17.77
N MET A 100 19.30 1.77 17.89
CA MET A 100 19.32 0.82 19.00
C MET A 100 19.31 -0.60 18.46
N GLY A 101 20.09 -1.50 19.07
CA GLY A 101 20.30 -2.86 18.59
C GLY A 101 21.53 -3.02 17.71
N SER A 102 21.93 -4.28 17.49
CA SER A 102 23.08 -4.66 16.66
C SER A 102 22.55 -5.41 15.44
N VAL A 103 22.64 -4.78 14.27
CA VAL A 103 22.60 -5.49 12.99
C VAL A 103 24.05 -5.56 12.54
N GLY A 104 24.56 -6.75 12.22
CA GLY A 104 25.99 -6.98 11.94
C GLY A 104 26.62 -5.95 10.98
N ALA A 105 27.94 -5.79 11.06
CA ALA A 105 28.75 -4.67 10.54
C ALA A 105 28.60 -4.29 9.04
N GLY A 106 27.81 -5.01 8.24
CA GLY A 106 27.50 -4.69 6.85
C GLY A 106 26.16 -3.96 6.61
N GLY A 107 25.31 -3.82 7.63
CA GLY A 107 23.97 -3.24 7.49
C GLY A 107 23.93 -1.74 7.73
N ASN A 108 24.29 -0.91 6.74
CA ASN A 108 23.98 0.51 6.79
C ASN A 108 22.49 0.71 6.49
N LEU A 109 21.65 0.34 7.46
CA LEU A 109 20.21 0.36 7.32
C LEU A 109 19.71 1.78 7.62
N VAL A 110 19.31 2.48 6.56
CA VAL A 110 18.35 3.58 6.52
C VAL A 110 18.89 5.00 6.66
N ALA A 111 19.33 5.58 5.54
CA ALA A 111 19.08 7.00 5.23
C ALA A 111 17.61 7.26 4.90
N VAL A 112 17.13 8.52 4.95
CA VAL A 112 15.78 8.84 4.45
C VAL A 112 15.68 8.61 2.92
N ARG A 113 16.80 8.44 2.23
CA ARG A 113 16.84 7.89 0.86
C ARG A 113 16.31 6.46 0.78
N GLU A 114 16.25 5.76 1.92
CA GLU A 114 15.62 4.46 2.14
C GLU A 114 14.22 4.59 2.80
N ILE A 115 13.65 5.80 2.92
CA ILE A 115 12.18 5.91 2.86
C ILE A 115 11.82 5.32 1.52
N VAL A 116 11.28 4.11 1.56
CA VAL A 116 10.86 3.37 0.38
C VAL A 116 9.90 4.25 -0.40
N ASN A 117 10.41 4.87 -1.47
CA ASN A 117 9.58 5.69 -2.33
C ASN A 117 8.79 4.75 -3.24
N PHE A 118 7.61 4.37 -2.79
CA PHE A 118 6.67 3.54 -3.56
C PHE A 118 6.19 4.22 -4.86
N ASN A 119 6.51 5.50 -5.11
CA ASN A 119 6.26 6.13 -6.41
C ASN A 119 7.39 5.90 -7.42
N ARG A 120 8.50 5.27 -7.02
CA ARG A 120 9.52 4.79 -7.97
C ARG A 120 9.04 3.52 -8.64
N GLU A 121 9.64 3.19 -9.78
CA GLU A 121 9.37 1.93 -10.49
C GLU A 121 9.94 0.72 -9.75
N ARG A 122 11.07 0.91 -9.06
CA ARG A 122 11.73 -0.12 -8.26
C ARG A 122 12.01 0.36 -6.86
N ILE A 123 11.83 -0.54 -5.91
CA ILE A 123 12.14 -0.36 -4.50
C ILE A 123 13.43 -1.12 -4.21
N GLU A 124 14.49 -0.37 -3.94
CA GLU A 124 15.81 -0.91 -3.64
C GLU A 124 15.96 -1.11 -2.13
N LEU A 125 16.13 -2.36 -1.71
CA LEU A 125 16.37 -2.78 -0.32
C LEU A 125 17.73 -3.49 -0.24
N GLY A 126 18.80 -2.71 -0.10
CA GLY A 126 20.16 -3.23 -0.07
C GLY A 126 20.53 -3.93 -1.39
N ARG A 127 20.65 -5.26 -1.37
CA ARG A 127 20.94 -6.08 -2.56
C ARG A 127 19.71 -6.54 -3.33
N TYR A 128 18.51 -6.25 -2.82
CA TYR A 128 17.26 -6.68 -3.41
C TYR A 128 16.58 -5.50 -4.11
N SER A 129 16.01 -5.76 -5.28
CA SER A 129 15.17 -4.81 -6.02
C SER A 129 13.79 -5.43 -6.20
N LEU A 130 12.76 -4.71 -5.80
CA LEU A 130 11.36 -5.15 -5.87
C LEU A 130 10.59 -4.25 -6.83
N VAL A 131 9.64 -4.81 -7.58
CA VAL A 131 8.69 -4.02 -8.36
C VAL A 131 7.86 -3.16 -7.40
N SER A 132 7.71 -1.87 -7.66
CA SER A 132 6.83 -1.08 -6.82
C SER A 132 5.36 -1.48 -7.05
N PRO A 133 4.50 -1.50 -6.01
CA PRO A 133 3.06 -1.70 -6.18
C PRO A 133 2.36 -0.61 -7.02
N LEU A 134 3.06 0.48 -7.36
CA LEU A 134 2.61 1.52 -8.29
C LEU A 134 3.56 1.69 -9.48
N ALA A 135 4.40 0.69 -9.79
CA ALA A 135 5.20 0.65 -11.00
C ALA A 135 4.32 0.50 -12.26
N ASP A 136 4.86 0.85 -13.41
CA ASP A 136 4.15 0.78 -14.68
C ASP A 136 3.84 -0.67 -15.09
N ASP A 137 4.69 -1.63 -14.68
CA ASP A 137 4.51 -3.08 -14.84
C ASP A 137 3.94 -3.77 -13.58
N ALA A 138 3.40 -3.00 -12.63
CA ALA A 138 2.91 -3.57 -11.37
C ALA A 138 1.69 -4.49 -11.58
N LEU A 139 0.86 -4.22 -12.58
CA LEU A 139 -0.30 -5.05 -12.91
C LEU A 139 0.06 -6.41 -13.55
N ASP A 140 1.31 -6.58 -13.99
CA ASP A 140 1.85 -7.86 -14.48
C ASP A 140 2.59 -8.61 -13.37
N SER A 141 3.03 -7.88 -12.34
CA SER A 141 3.83 -8.42 -11.23
C SER A 141 2.99 -8.82 -10.01
N TYR A 142 1.81 -8.20 -9.83
CA TYR A 142 0.99 -8.38 -8.64
C TYR A 142 -0.48 -8.68 -8.94
N ARG A 143 -1.09 -9.46 -8.06
CA ARG A 143 -2.54 -9.59 -7.98
C ARG A 143 -3.08 -8.63 -6.92
N TYR A 144 -3.94 -7.70 -7.35
CA TYR A 144 -4.61 -6.77 -6.45
C TYR A 144 -6.01 -7.25 -6.15
N ARG A 145 -6.42 -7.14 -4.89
CA ARG A 145 -7.82 -7.38 -4.47
C ARG A 145 -8.33 -6.29 -3.56
N ILE A 146 -9.58 -5.89 -3.75
CA ILE A 146 -10.27 -5.02 -2.78
C ILE A 146 -10.64 -5.86 -1.58
N VAL A 147 -10.06 -5.54 -0.43
CA VAL A 147 -10.37 -6.19 0.85
C VAL A 147 -11.57 -5.53 1.50
N TYR A 148 -11.62 -4.20 1.46
CA TYR A 148 -12.64 -3.44 2.15
C TYR A 148 -12.87 -2.09 1.47
N THR A 149 -14.10 -1.60 1.57
CA THR A 149 -14.48 -0.28 1.11
C THR A 149 -15.14 0.46 2.27
N PHE A 150 -14.70 1.67 2.56
CA PHE A 150 -15.36 2.51 3.55
C PHE A 150 -15.50 3.94 3.09
N PHE A 151 -16.49 4.59 3.67
CA PHE A 151 -16.69 6.02 3.57
C PHE A 151 -16.05 6.67 4.77
N ARG A 152 -15.37 7.78 4.50
CA ARG A 152 -14.91 8.68 5.54
C ARG A 152 -15.97 9.74 5.74
N ASP A 153 -16.44 9.92 6.97
CA ASP A 153 -17.48 10.91 7.26
C ASP A 153 -16.97 12.35 7.06
N ASP A 154 -15.66 12.55 7.19
CA ASP A 154 -14.96 13.84 7.04
C ASP A 154 -14.70 14.24 5.58
N VAL A 155 -14.65 13.26 4.66
CA VAL A 155 -14.41 13.51 3.24
C VAL A 155 -15.33 12.61 2.43
N PRO A 156 -16.24 13.14 1.58
CA PRO A 156 -17.19 12.35 0.79
C PRO A 156 -16.50 11.60 -0.36
N ARG A 157 -15.55 10.73 0.00
CA ARG A 157 -14.72 9.95 -0.89
C ARG A 157 -14.72 8.52 -0.38
N ARG A 158 -15.04 7.62 -1.30
CA ARG A 158 -14.94 6.19 -1.09
C ARG A 158 -13.47 5.81 -1.01
N THR A 159 -13.07 5.19 0.08
CA THR A 159 -11.72 4.69 0.32
C THR A 159 -11.70 3.17 0.19
N TYR A 160 -10.70 2.64 -0.52
CA TYR A 160 -10.54 1.22 -0.74
C TYR A 160 -9.27 0.74 -0.04
N ARG A 161 -9.40 -0.35 0.72
CA ARG A 161 -8.26 -1.13 1.20
C ARG A 161 -7.96 -2.20 0.18
N LEU A 162 -6.76 -2.15 -0.39
CA LEU A 162 -6.26 -3.16 -1.32
C LEU A 162 -5.30 -4.11 -0.60
N ALA A 163 -5.32 -5.38 -0.97
CA ALA A 163 -4.25 -6.32 -0.70
C ALA A 163 -3.50 -6.61 -2.01
N VAL A 164 -2.21 -6.90 -1.85
CA VAL A 164 -1.25 -7.18 -2.92
C VAL A 164 -0.66 -8.55 -2.63
N GLU A 165 -0.71 -9.43 -3.63
CA GLU A 165 -0.18 -10.80 -3.61
C GLU A 165 0.78 -11.01 -4.78
#